data_AF-A0A849U3U2-F1
#
_entry.id   AF-A0A849U3U2-F1
#
_cell.length_a   1.000
_cell.length_b   1.000
_cell.length_c   1.000
_cell.angle_alpha   90.00
_cell.angle_beta   90.00
_cell.angle_gamma   90.00
#
_symmetry.space_group_name_H-M   'P 1'
#
loop_
_entity.id
_entity.type
_entity.pdbx_description
1 polymer ?
#
loop_
_entity_poly.entity_id
_entity_poly.type
_entity_poly.pdbx_seq_one_letter_code
_entity_poly.pdbx_strand_id
1 'polypeptide(L)'
;MIDQSAGSGESAAEPEQSIDESRHLLNRELSWLRFNLRVLEEAEDKRHPLLERVKFLAIFATNLDEFFMIRVSGLHRQVAGGVVGTTPDGMTPSEQILTINRELMIHYERYDTCWKQDVLPGLAEAGIRILHYAELAQREREAIQGYFQREIFPVLTPLAFDPTHPFPHISSLSFNLAVLVKDPERGDCFARVKVPDVFPRLVPIPTDEDVARQQMGLGGAGGVQQFVWLEEVIA
;
A
#
# COMPACT_ATOMS: atom_id res chain seq x y z
N MET A 1 78.91 -16.91 36.50
CA MET A 1 79.01 -17.74 35.29
C MET A 1 77.61 -18.22 35.00
N ILE A 2 77.11 -17.79 33.84
CA ILE A 2 75.85 -18.10 33.14
C ILE A 2 75.27 -19.49 33.49
N ASP A 3 73.98 -19.58 33.82
CA ASP A 3 73.01 -20.20 32.89
C ASP A 3 71.54 -19.87 33.19
N GLN A 4 70.82 -19.57 32.13
CA GLN A 4 69.38 -19.38 32.04
C GLN A 4 68.72 -20.73 31.80
N SER A 5 67.60 -21.01 32.45
CA SER A 5 66.53 -21.77 31.79
C SER A 5 65.20 -21.45 32.46
N ALA A 6 64.52 -20.47 31.86
CA ALA A 6 63.11 -20.24 32.05
C ALA A 6 62.35 -21.43 31.47
N GLY A 7 61.72 -22.23 32.33
CA GLY A 7 60.71 -23.20 31.94
C GLY A 7 59.42 -22.46 31.63
N SER A 8 59.16 -22.31 30.34
CA SER A 8 57.94 -21.76 29.75
C SER A 8 56.70 -22.52 30.23
N GLY A 9 55.87 -21.85 31.03
CA GLY A 9 54.49 -22.23 31.23
C GLY A 9 53.72 -22.02 29.94
N GLU A 10 53.62 -23.06 29.13
CA GLU A 10 52.75 -23.10 27.96
C GLU A 10 51.31 -23.25 28.47
N SER A 11 50.71 -22.11 28.81
CA SER A 11 49.26 -22.01 29.00
C SER A 11 48.63 -22.24 27.64
N ALA A 12 48.18 -23.47 27.39
CA ALA A 12 47.35 -23.79 26.24
C ALA A 12 46.11 -22.89 26.30
N ALA A 13 46.11 -21.84 25.47
CA ALA A 13 44.94 -21.02 25.26
C ALA A 13 43.84 -21.94 24.71
N GLU A 14 42.76 -22.10 25.48
CA GLU A 14 41.53 -22.69 24.98
C GLU A 14 41.14 -21.95 23.70
N PRO A 15 40.70 -22.64 22.64
CA PRO A 15 40.26 -21.96 21.44
C PRO A 15 39.07 -21.08 21.84
N GLU A 16 39.24 -19.75 21.78
CA GLU A 16 38.14 -18.80 21.83
C GLU A 16 37.15 -19.24 20.76
N GLN A 17 36.05 -19.85 21.19
CA GLN A 17 34.93 -20.13 20.31
C GLN A 17 34.44 -18.78 19.84
N SER A 18 34.79 -18.41 18.61
CA SER A 18 34.21 -17.24 17.96
C SER A 18 32.72 -17.52 17.86
N ILE A 19 31.95 -16.98 18.80
CA ILE A 19 30.51 -16.92 18.68
C ILE A 19 30.30 -16.24 17.34
N ASP A 20 29.60 -16.90 16.41
CA ASP A 20 29.14 -16.24 15.19
C ASP A 20 28.07 -15.23 15.62
N GLU A 21 28.51 -14.10 16.19
CA GLU A 21 27.69 -13.09 16.84
C GLU A 21 26.64 -12.53 15.88
N SER A 22 26.87 -12.68 14.57
CA SER A 22 25.95 -12.28 13.51
C SER A 22 24.57 -12.92 13.67
N ARG A 23 24.51 -14.19 14.10
CA ARG A 23 23.27 -14.96 14.25
C ARG A 23 22.37 -14.47 15.38
N HIS A 24 22.87 -13.60 16.25
CA HIS A 24 22.14 -13.05 17.39
C HIS A 24 21.61 -11.64 17.15
N LEU A 25 21.98 -11.00 16.03
CA LEU A 25 21.57 -9.64 15.70
C LEU A 25 20.31 -9.65 14.83
N LEU A 26 19.40 -8.71 15.10
CA LEU A 26 18.17 -8.57 14.33
C LEU A 26 18.43 -7.72 13.08
N ASN A 27 17.98 -8.22 11.93
CA ASN A 27 17.94 -7.42 10.71
C ASN A 27 17.06 -6.17 10.92
N ARG A 28 17.56 -5.00 10.53
CA ARG A 28 16.83 -3.73 10.69
C ARG A 28 15.54 -3.69 9.90
N GLU A 29 15.56 -4.15 8.66
CA GLU A 29 14.43 -4.07 7.74
C GLU A 29 13.34 -5.07 8.14
N LEU A 30 13.72 -6.28 8.55
CA LEU A 30 12.76 -7.26 9.11
C LEU A 30 12.20 -6.81 10.47
N SER A 31 13.00 -6.14 11.30
CA SER A 31 12.51 -5.54 12.54
C SER A 31 11.48 -4.44 12.27
N TRP A 32 11.69 -3.66 11.20
CA TRP A 32 10.72 -2.66 10.75
C TRP A 32 9.42 -3.32 10.26
N LEU A 33 9.50 -4.40 9.47
CA LEU A 33 8.31 -5.14 9.04
C LEU A 33 7.51 -5.68 10.22
N ARG A 34 8.19 -6.25 11.23
CA ARG A 34 7.55 -6.71 12.47
C ARG A 34 6.91 -5.58 13.27
N PHE A 35 7.50 -4.39 13.24
CA PHE A 35 6.86 -3.22 13.83
C PHE A 35 5.57 -2.87 13.07
N ASN A 36 5.61 -2.79 11.74
CA ASN A 36 4.42 -2.47 10.95
C ASN A 36 3.34 -3.56 11.08
N LEU A 37 3.74 -4.82 11.27
CA LEU A 37 2.81 -5.92 11.56
C LEU A 37 2.00 -5.67 12.83
N ARG A 38 2.57 -5.05 13.86
CA ARG A 38 1.82 -4.69 15.08
C ARG A 38 0.75 -3.64 14.79
N VAL A 39 0.99 -2.73 13.84
CA VAL A 39 -0.04 -1.78 13.38
C VAL A 39 -1.21 -2.51 12.72
N LEU A 40 -0.92 -3.56 11.93
CA LEU A 40 -1.96 -4.41 11.37
C LEU A 40 -2.71 -5.20 12.46
N GLU A 41 -2.03 -5.67 13.50
CA GLU A 41 -2.66 -6.33 14.65
C GLU A 41 -3.66 -5.42 15.38
N GLU A 42 -3.39 -4.10 15.45
CA GLU A 42 -4.38 -3.13 15.96
C GLU A 42 -5.62 -3.01 15.04
N ALA A 43 -5.48 -3.19 13.72
CA ALA A 43 -6.64 -3.25 12.83
C ALA A 43 -7.46 -4.55 13.00
N GLU A 44 -6.79 -5.66 13.33
CA GLU A 44 -7.43 -6.96 13.55
C GLU A 44 -8.12 -7.07 14.92
N ASP A 45 -7.72 -6.23 15.90
CA ASP A 45 -8.31 -6.23 17.24
C ASP A 45 -9.72 -5.61 17.26
N LYS A 46 -10.71 -6.49 17.46
CA LYS A 46 -12.15 -6.15 17.52
C LYS A 46 -12.55 -5.33 18.75
N ARG A 47 -11.64 -5.10 19.72
CA ARG A 47 -11.88 -4.20 20.86
C ARG A 47 -11.86 -2.74 20.42
N HIS A 48 -11.20 -2.42 19.31
CA HIS A 48 -11.19 -1.07 18.76
C HIS A 48 -12.49 -0.74 18.02
N PRO A 49 -12.97 0.51 18.11
CA PRO A 49 -14.07 0.96 17.26
C PRO A 49 -13.77 0.73 15.78
N LEU A 50 -14.79 0.39 15.00
CA LEU A 50 -14.64 -0.02 13.61
C LEU A 50 -13.87 1.01 12.74
N LEU A 51 -14.17 2.31 12.88
CA LEU A 51 -13.47 3.34 12.13
C LEU A 51 -12.00 3.53 12.58
N GLU A 52 -11.65 3.20 13.81
CA GLU A 52 -10.24 3.18 14.24
C GLU A 52 -9.49 2.02 13.57
N ARG A 53 -10.15 0.86 13.40
CA ARG A 53 -9.59 -0.27 12.65
C ARG A 53 -9.33 0.09 11.18
N VAL A 54 -10.24 0.84 10.55
CA VAL A 54 -10.02 1.41 9.19
C VAL A 54 -8.78 2.31 9.16
N LYS A 55 -8.59 3.17 10.18
CA LYS A 55 -7.41 4.03 10.26
C LYS A 55 -6.13 3.21 10.42
N PHE A 56 -6.11 2.16 11.24
CA PHE A 56 -4.95 1.29 11.37
C PHE A 56 -4.57 0.59 10.05
N LEU A 57 -5.55 0.13 9.27
CA LEU A 57 -5.30 -0.38 7.91
C LEU A 57 -4.66 0.70 7.02
N ALA A 58 -5.20 1.92 7.04
CA ALA A 58 -4.63 3.04 6.28
C ALA A 58 -3.19 3.36 6.72
N ILE A 59 -2.92 3.42 8.03
CA ILE A 59 -1.59 3.67 8.60
C ILE A 59 -0.61 2.56 8.19
N PHE A 60 -1.03 1.29 8.27
CA PHE A 60 -0.22 0.15 7.84
C PHE A 60 0.22 0.30 6.38
N ALA A 61 -0.70 0.66 5.49
CA ALA A 61 -0.44 0.85 4.07
C ALA A 61 0.48 2.06 3.82
N THR A 62 0.22 3.21 4.46
CA THR A 62 1.06 4.41 4.33
C THR A 62 2.49 4.19 4.83
N ASN A 63 2.65 3.51 5.98
CA ASN A 63 3.97 3.14 6.47
C ASN A 63 4.72 2.27 5.45
N LEU A 64 4.01 1.36 4.78
CA LEU A 64 4.60 0.48 3.80
C LEU A 64 5.05 1.23 2.54
N ASP A 65 4.28 2.23 2.09
CA ASP A 65 4.69 3.14 1.02
C ASP A 65 6.04 3.82 1.35
N GLU A 66 6.18 4.38 2.56
CA GLU A 66 7.43 5.01 3.01
C GLU A 66 8.59 4.01 3.06
N PHE A 67 8.33 2.80 3.56
CA PHE A 67 9.32 1.72 3.61
C PHE A 67 9.83 1.36 2.22
N PHE A 68 8.95 1.22 1.24
CA PHE A 68 9.38 0.92 -0.13
C PHE A 68 10.14 2.08 -0.77
N MET A 69 9.61 3.30 -0.64
CA MET A 69 10.20 4.50 -1.22
C MET A 69 11.60 4.78 -0.66
N ILE A 70 11.83 4.54 0.63
CA ILE A 70 13.09 4.90 1.30
C ILE A 70 14.01 3.68 1.48
N ARG A 71 13.53 2.62 2.13
CA ARG A 71 14.36 1.47 2.57
C ARG A 71 14.63 0.52 1.42
N VAL A 72 13.58 0.01 0.79
CA VAL A 72 13.71 -0.98 -0.29
C VAL A 72 14.41 -0.36 -1.51
N SER A 73 14.14 0.92 -1.82
CA SER A 73 14.90 1.64 -2.85
C SER A 73 16.40 1.74 -2.53
N GLY A 74 16.77 1.88 -1.26
CA GLY A 74 18.16 1.84 -0.80
C GLY A 74 18.83 0.50 -1.03
N LEU A 75 18.14 -0.60 -0.71
CA LEU A 75 18.62 -1.97 -0.98
C LEU A 75 18.81 -2.20 -2.48
N HIS A 76 17.86 -1.77 -3.33
CA HIS A 76 18.00 -1.88 -4.79
C HIS A 76 19.22 -1.11 -5.31
N ARG A 77 19.51 0.08 -4.78
CA ARG A 77 20.72 0.83 -5.15
C ARG A 77 22.00 0.09 -4.77
N GLN A 78 22.03 -0.56 -3.60
CA GLN A 78 23.17 -1.38 -3.18
C GLN A 78 23.39 -2.58 -4.11
N VAL A 79 22.30 -3.29 -4.47
CA VAL A 79 22.36 -4.41 -5.43
C VAL A 79 22.86 -3.93 -6.80
N ALA A 80 22.31 -2.83 -7.32
CA ALA A 80 22.74 -2.27 -8.61
C ALA A 80 24.20 -1.81 -8.60
N GLY A 81 24.70 -1.35 -7.45
CA GLY A 81 26.10 -0.99 -7.24
C GLY A 81 27.04 -2.17 -6.99
N GLY A 82 26.55 -3.41 -7.00
CA GLY A 82 27.36 -4.61 -6.78
C GLY A 82 27.82 -4.80 -5.33
N VAL A 83 27.12 -4.22 -4.36
CA VAL A 83 27.45 -4.40 -2.94
C VAL A 83 27.13 -5.82 -2.49
N VAL A 84 28.15 -6.57 -2.09
CA VAL A 84 28.04 -7.95 -1.56
C VAL A 84 28.20 -7.99 -0.03
N GLY A 85 28.49 -6.84 0.60
CA GLY A 85 28.62 -6.74 2.05
C GLY A 85 27.33 -7.15 2.76
N THR A 86 27.47 -7.90 3.85
CA THR A 86 26.35 -8.34 4.68
C THR A 86 26.05 -7.34 5.78
N THR A 87 24.79 -7.30 6.21
CA THR A 87 24.39 -6.61 7.44
C THR A 87 24.91 -7.38 8.67
N PRO A 88 24.82 -6.81 9.89
CA PRO A 88 25.31 -7.48 11.09
C PRO A 88 24.67 -8.86 11.34
N ASP A 89 23.47 -9.09 10.84
CA ASP A 89 22.74 -10.37 10.86
C ASP A 89 23.18 -11.38 9.77
N GLY A 90 24.17 -11.02 8.95
CA GLY A 90 24.74 -11.89 7.92
C GLY A 90 24.03 -11.86 6.57
N MET A 91 22.97 -11.07 6.39
CA MET A 91 22.21 -11.03 5.12
C MET A 91 22.80 -10.03 4.11
N THR A 92 22.92 -10.47 2.86
CA THR A 92 23.20 -9.57 1.72
C THR A 92 21.97 -8.71 1.37
N PRO A 93 22.13 -7.58 0.64
CA PRO A 93 21.00 -6.77 0.20
C PRO A 93 19.96 -7.54 -0.63
N SER A 94 20.41 -8.45 -1.49
CA SER A 94 19.53 -9.31 -2.30
C SER A 94 18.71 -10.27 -1.44
N GLU A 95 19.34 -10.90 -0.44
CA GLU A 95 18.64 -11.80 0.50
C GLU A 95 17.64 -11.04 1.36
N GLN A 96 17.94 -9.80 1.74
CA GLN A 96 17.01 -8.93 2.45
C GLN A 96 15.77 -8.63 1.60
N ILE A 97 15.94 -8.22 0.34
CA ILE A 97 14.81 -7.97 -0.58
C ILE A 97 13.93 -9.23 -0.74
N LEU A 98 14.55 -10.39 -0.96
CA LEU A 98 13.82 -11.66 -1.10
C LEU A 98 13.06 -12.06 0.18
N THR A 99 13.64 -11.77 1.35
CA THR A 99 13.02 -12.10 2.63
C THR A 99 11.90 -11.11 2.97
N ILE A 100 12.10 -9.82 2.72
CA ILE A 100 11.07 -8.78 2.81
C ILE A 100 9.85 -9.15 1.97
N ASN A 101 10.06 -9.56 0.71
CA ASN A 101 8.96 -9.94 -0.16
C ASN A 101 8.16 -11.14 0.40
N ARG A 102 8.85 -12.18 0.88
CA ARG A 102 8.21 -13.36 1.47
C ARG A 102 7.38 -13.02 2.72
N GLU A 103 7.93 -12.24 3.65
CA GLU A 103 7.19 -11.84 4.86
C GLU A 103 5.99 -10.93 4.52
N LEU A 104 6.17 -9.98 3.59
CA LEU A 104 5.10 -9.08 3.18
C LEU A 104 3.93 -9.78 2.52
N MET A 105 4.15 -10.85 1.74
CA MET A 105 3.04 -11.61 1.16
C MET A 105 2.08 -12.15 2.24
N ILE A 106 2.62 -12.61 3.38
CA ILE A 106 1.83 -13.08 4.52
C ILE A 106 1.09 -11.92 5.19
N HIS A 107 1.76 -10.77 5.34
CA HIS A 107 1.13 -9.57 5.92
C HIS A 107 0.02 -9.01 5.03
N TYR A 108 0.20 -9.04 3.71
CA TYR A 108 -0.82 -8.60 2.75
C TYR A 108 -2.05 -9.50 2.76
N GLU A 109 -1.87 -10.82 2.87
CA GLU A 109 -3.00 -11.74 3.00
C GLU A 109 -3.82 -11.42 4.25
N ARG A 110 -3.16 -11.22 5.40
CA ARG A 110 -3.82 -10.77 6.64
C ARG A 110 -4.54 -9.43 6.49
N TYR A 111 -3.89 -8.44 5.87
CA TYR A 111 -4.48 -7.14 5.57
C TYR A 111 -5.76 -7.29 4.73
N ASP A 112 -5.71 -8.08 3.66
CA ASP A 112 -6.84 -8.29 2.76
C ASP A 112 -7.98 -9.02 3.44
N THR A 113 -7.68 -10.06 4.24
CA THR A 113 -8.66 -10.75 5.07
C THR A 113 -9.33 -9.79 6.06
N CYS A 114 -8.55 -9.01 6.80
CA CYS A 114 -9.07 -8.03 7.76
C CYS A 114 -9.98 -7.00 7.07
N TRP A 115 -9.54 -6.45 5.93
CA TRP A 115 -10.33 -5.49 5.16
C TRP A 115 -11.62 -6.10 4.61
N LYS A 116 -11.53 -7.20 3.85
CA LYS A 116 -12.66 -7.75 3.08
C LYS A 116 -13.62 -8.60 3.89
N GLN A 117 -13.12 -9.35 4.87
CA GLN A 117 -13.92 -10.35 5.59
C GLN A 117 -14.39 -9.87 6.97
N ASP A 118 -13.88 -8.74 7.46
CA ASP A 118 -14.22 -8.21 8.79
C ASP A 118 -14.64 -6.74 8.73
N VAL A 119 -13.73 -5.84 8.30
CA VAL A 119 -13.98 -4.40 8.33
C VAL A 119 -15.07 -3.97 7.34
N LEU A 120 -15.00 -4.38 6.07
CA LEU A 120 -16.01 -4.03 5.07
C LEU A 120 -17.42 -4.53 5.44
N PRO A 121 -17.62 -5.80 5.84
CA PRO A 121 -18.91 -6.27 6.36
C PRO A 121 -19.39 -5.48 7.58
N GLY A 122 -18.50 -5.22 8.55
CA GLY A 122 -18.85 -4.43 9.73
C GLY A 122 -19.27 -2.99 9.40
N LEU A 123 -18.66 -2.39 8.38
CA LEU A 123 -19.05 -1.05 7.90
C LEU A 123 -20.46 -1.10 7.32
N ALA A 124 -20.75 -2.11 6.50
CA ALA A 124 -22.07 -2.28 5.89
C ALA A 124 -23.17 -2.49 6.94
N GLU A 125 -22.90 -3.26 8.01
CA GLU A 125 -23.81 -3.44 9.16
C GLU A 125 -24.03 -2.13 9.93
N ALA A 126 -22.99 -1.30 10.06
CA ALA A 126 -23.07 0.03 10.67
C ALA A 126 -23.68 1.11 9.74
N GLY A 127 -24.16 0.73 8.55
CA GLY A 127 -24.80 1.65 7.60
C GLY A 127 -23.84 2.38 6.67
N ILE A 128 -22.56 1.98 6.60
CA ILE A 128 -21.55 2.54 5.67
C ILE A 128 -21.25 1.50 4.59
N ARG A 129 -21.67 1.76 3.36
CA ARG A 129 -21.50 0.83 2.24
C ARG A 129 -20.53 1.39 1.22
N ILE A 130 -19.47 0.65 0.94
CA ILE A 130 -18.56 0.92 -0.18
C ILE A 130 -18.93 -0.08 -1.28
N LEU A 131 -19.50 0.42 -2.35
CA LEU A 131 -20.03 -0.37 -3.45
C LEU A 131 -19.10 -0.28 -4.66
N HIS A 132 -19.05 -1.35 -5.44
CA HIS A 132 -18.50 -1.31 -6.78
C HIS A 132 -19.45 -0.57 -7.72
N TYR A 133 -18.93 0.13 -8.73
CA TYR A 133 -19.76 0.84 -9.72
C TYR A 133 -20.80 -0.09 -10.40
N ALA A 134 -20.44 -1.35 -10.61
CA ALA A 134 -21.32 -2.37 -11.17
C ALA A 134 -22.49 -2.78 -10.24
N GLU A 135 -22.38 -2.53 -8.94
CA GLU A 135 -23.43 -2.86 -7.95
C GLU A 135 -24.46 -1.73 -7.80
N LEU A 136 -24.20 -0.55 -8.36
CA LEU A 136 -25.08 0.60 -8.25
C LEU A 136 -26.42 0.39 -8.97
N ALA A 137 -27.50 0.86 -8.36
CA ALA A 137 -28.81 0.93 -8.99
C ALA A 137 -28.82 1.96 -10.12
N GLN A 138 -29.76 1.82 -11.06
CA GLN A 138 -29.82 2.68 -12.25
C GLN A 138 -29.84 4.19 -11.91
N ARG A 139 -30.62 4.59 -10.90
CA ARG A 139 -30.68 6.01 -10.45
C ARG A 139 -29.36 6.51 -9.85
N GLU A 140 -28.70 5.68 -9.06
CA GLU A 140 -27.40 5.98 -8.45
C GLU A 140 -26.34 6.16 -9.54
N ARG A 141 -26.34 5.29 -10.56
CA ARG A 141 -25.46 5.39 -11.73
C ARG A 141 -25.69 6.69 -12.50
N GLU A 142 -26.95 7.07 -12.74
CA GLU A 142 -27.29 8.32 -13.43
C GLU A 142 -26.80 9.55 -12.64
N ALA A 143 -26.94 9.54 -11.32
CA ALA A 143 -26.45 10.61 -10.44
C ALA A 143 -24.91 10.72 -10.48
N ILE A 144 -24.20 9.59 -10.34
CA ILE A 144 -22.74 9.53 -10.39
C ILE A 144 -22.23 9.90 -11.79
N GLN A 145 -22.89 9.47 -12.86
CA GLN A 145 -22.57 9.86 -14.22
C GLN A 145 -22.73 11.37 -14.44
N GLY A 146 -23.79 11.97 -13.90
CA GLY A 146 -24.00 13.42 -13.93
C GLY A 146 -22.90 14.18 -13.16
N TYR A 147 -22.46 13.65 -12.02
CA TYR A 147 -21.32 14.19 -11.26
C TYR A 147 -20.00 14.06 -12.05
N PHE A 148 -19.75 12.90 -12.64
CA PHE A 148 -18.59 12.66 -13.48
C PHE A 148 -18.49 13.66 -14.63
N GLN A 149 -19.55 13.82 -15.42
CA GLN A 149 -19.55 14.72 -16.58
C GLN A 149 -19.34 16.20 -16.21
N ARG A 150 -19.91 16.62 -15.07
CA ARG A 150 -19.83 18.03 -14.63
C ARG A 150 -18.54 18.39 -13.94
N GLU A 151 -18.02 17.51 -13.08
CA GLU A 151 -16.96 17.85 -12.13
C GLU A 151 -15.66 17.10 -12.44
N ILE A 152 -15.72 15.77 -12.65
CA ILE A 152 -14.53 14.92 -12.79
C ILE A 152 -13.95 15.00 -14.21
N PHE A 153 -14.76 14.77 -15.24
CA PHE A 153 -14.33 14.70 -16.63
C PHE A 153 -13.55 15.94 -17.10
N PRO A 154 -13.95 17.19 -16.78
CA PRO A 154 -13.23 18.38 -17.21
C PRO A 154 -11.78 18.49 -16.74
N VAL A 155 -11.41 17.79 -15.65
CA VAL A 155 -10.04 17.79 -15.12
C VAL A 155 -9.22 16.57 -15.53
N LEU A 156 -9.84 15.58 -16.18
CA LEU A 156 -9.12 14.43 -16.70
C LEU A 156 -8.32 14.83 -17.94
N THR A 157 -7.04 14.48 -17.95
CA THR A 157 -6.16 14.66 -19.12
C THR A 157 -5.59 13.30 -19.53
N PRO A 158 -6.27 12.56 -20.41
CA PRO A 158 -5.75 11.31 -20.97
C PRO A 158 -4.47 11.58 -21.78
N LEU A 159 -3.43 10.79 -21.53
CA LEU A 159 -2.15 10.87 -22.24
C LEU A 159 -1.94 9.58 -23.03
N ALA A 160 -2.18 9.64 -24.34
CA ALA A 160 -1.84 8.57 -25.27
C ALA A 160 -0.31 8.45 -25.43
N PHE A 161 0.19 7.23 -25.57
CA PHE A 161 1.60 6.97 -25.86
C PHE A 161 1.75 5.83 -26.86
N ASP A 162 2.80 5.93 -27.68
CA ASP A 162 3.12 5.02 -28.79
C ASP A 162 4.64 5.12 -29.07
N PRO A 163 5.21 4.40 -30.07
CA PRO A 163 6.65 4.51 -30.35
C PRO A 163 7.15 5.93 -30.69
N THR A 164 6.27 6.85 -31.08
CA THR A 164 6.57 8.25 -31.40
C THR A 164 6.23 9.24 -30.29
N HIS A 165 5.42 8.84 -29.30
CA HIS A 165 5.05 9.63 -28.13
C HIS A 165 5.52 8.92 -26.85
N PRO A 166 6.56 9.45 -26.15
CA PRO A 166 7.19 8.74 -25.06
C PRO A 166 6.24 8.50 -23.89
N PHE A 167 6.50 7.43 -23.15
CA PHE A 167 5.72 7.06 -21.98
C PHE A 167 5.66 8.22 -20.96
N PRO A 168 4.46 8.62 -20.51
CA PRO A 168 4.30 9.80 -19.67
C PRO A 168 4.87 9.58 -18.26
N HIS A 169 5.44 10.62 -17.67
CA HIS A 169 5.98 10.58 -16.31
C HIS A 169 4.89 10.22 -15.27
N ILE A 170 5.09 9.16 -14.50
CA ILE A 170 4.18 8.73 -13.42
C ILE A 170 4.64 9.34 -12.08
N SER A 171 3.78 10.17 -11.47
CA SER A 171 4.02 10.69 -10.14
C SER A 171 3.97 9.57 -9.10
N SER A 172 4.88 9.59 -8.13
CA SER A 172 4.87 8.66 -6.98
C SER A 172 3.52 8.71 -6.25
N LEU A 173 3.05 7.53 -5.82
CA LEU A 173 1.77 7.33 -5.10
C LEU A 173 0.52 7.84 -5.85
N SER A 174 0.63 8.22 -7.13
CA SER A 174 -0.53 8.57 -7.92
C SER A 174 -1.24 7.32 -8.46
N PHE A 175 -2.57 7.32 -8.39
CA PHE A 175 -3.38 6.28 -9.01
C PHE A 175 -3.54 6.57 -10.51
N ASN A 176 -3.33 5.57 -11.35
CA ASN A 176 -3.36 5.73 -12.80
C ASN A 176 -4.07 4.53 -13.44
N LEU A 177 -4.96 4.82 -14.37
CA LEU A 177 -5.60 3.82 -15.21
C LEU A 177 -4.81 3.66 -16.50
N ALA A 178 -4.48 2.41 -16.83
CA ALA A 178 -3.93 2.03 -18.14
C ALA A 178 -5.09 1.59 -19.03
N VAL A 179 -5.38 2.38 -20.05
CA VAL A 179 -6.53 2.21 -20.94
C VAL A 179 -6.04 1.76 -22.31
N LEU A 180 -6.54 0.62 -22.79
CA LEU A 180 -6.34 0.17 -24.16
C LEU A 180 -7.52 0.65 -25.02
N VAL A 181 -7.26 1.60 -25.90
CA VAL A 181 -8.24 2.11 -26.86
C VAL A 181 -8.09 1.31 -28.15
N LYS A 182 -9.13 0.59 -28.54
CA LYS A 182 -9.17 -0.15 -29.80
C LYS A 182 -9.78 0.74 -30.88
N ASP A 183 -8.97 1.15 -31.85
CA ASP A 183 -9.41 1.92 -33.01
C ASP A 183 -9.28 1.05 -34.28
N PRO A 184 -10.39 0.70 -34.95
CA PRO A 184 -10.37 -0.12 -36.16
C PRO A 184 -9.58 0.49 -37.33
N GLU A 185 -9.45 1.81 -37.39
CA GLU A 185 -8.78 2.53 -38.47
C GLU A 185 -7.33 2.88 -38.13
N ARG A 186 -7.07 3.26 -36.87
CA ARG A 186 -5.75 3.75 -36.42
C ARG A 186 -4.90 2.70 -35.71
N GLY A 187 -5.48 1.55 -35.38
CA GLY A 187 -4.86 0.51 -34.57
C GLY A 187 -5.00 0.78 -33.07
N ASP A 188 -4.65 -0.22 -32.27
CA ASP A 188 -4.73 -0.14 -30.81
C ASP A 188 -3.77 0.94 -30.26
N CYS A 189 -4.29 1.77 -29.36
CA CYS A 189 -3.56 2.85 -28.71
C CYS A 189 -3.63 2.68 -27.20
N PHE A 190 -2.50 2.88 -26.51
CA PHE A 190 -2.49 2.93 -25.05
C PHE A 190 -2.61 4.37 -24.57
N ALA A 191 -3.53 4.59 -23.64
CA ALA A 191 -3.70 5.86 -22.95
C ALA A 191 -3.55 5.66 -21.45
N ARG A 192 -2.88 6.62 -20.82
CA ARG A 192 -2.86 6.74 -19.36
C ARG A 192 -3.88 7.79 -18.94
N VAL A 193 -4.68 7.47 -17.94
CA VAL A 193 -5.54 8.45 -17.25
C VAL A 193 -5.08 8.53 -15.80
N LYS A 194 -4.56 9.69 -15.37
CA LYS A 194 -4.24 9.93 -13.96
C LYS A 194 -5.55 10.22 -13.21
N VAL A 195 -5.82 9.48 -12.14
CA VAL A 195 -6.94 9.77 -11.25
C VAL A 195 -6.61 11.04 -10.45
N PRO A 196 -7.43 12.10 -10.53
CA PRO A 196 -7.14 13.36 -9.82
C PRO A 196 -7.22 13.18 -8.30
N ASP A 197 -6.29 13.79 -7.59
CA ASP A 197 -6.23 13.83 -6.12
C ASP A 197 -7.07 14.96 -5.51
N VAL A 198 -7.59 15.87 -6.35
CA VAL A 198 -8.48 16.97 -5.94
C VAL A 198 -9.85 16.50 -5.48
N PHE A 199 -10.26 15.27 -5.83
CA PHE A 199 -11.52 14.67 -5.40
C PHE A 199 -11.30 13.63 -4.31
N PRO A 200 -12.25 13.46 -3.39
CA PRO A 200 -12.20 12.35 -2.45
C PRO A 200 -12.23 11.03 -3.20
N ARG A 201 -11.36 10.09 -2.83
CA ARG A 201 -11.28 8.77 -3.47
C ARG A 201 -12.55 7.94 -3.27
N LEU A 202 -13.23 8.12 -2.13
CA LEU A 202 -14.58 7.60 -1.90
C LEU A 202 -15.60 8.68 -2.25
N VAL A 203 -16.26 8.52 -3.39
CA VAL A 203 -17.29 9.44 -3.86
C VAL A 203 -18.62 9.07 -3.21
N PRO A 204 -19.27 9.98 -2.45
CA PRO A 204 -20.56 9.71 -1.85
C PRO A 204 -21.64 9.59 -2.93
N ILE A 205 -22.50 8.60 -2.77
CA ILE A 205 -23.66 8.36 -3.64
C ILE A 205 -24.87 9.01 -2.98
N PRO A 206 -25.52 10.00 -3.60
CA PRO A 206 -26.69 10.64 -3.02
C PRO A 206 -27.81 9.62 -2.82
N THR A 207 -28.29 9.47 -1.58
CA THR A 207 -29.48 8.66 -1.31
C THR A 207 -30.76 9.47 -1.56
N ASP A 208 -31.89 8.79 -1.79
CA ASP A 208 -33.20 9.45 -1.87
C ASP A 208 -33.51 10.26 -0.58
N GLU A 209 -33.02 9.79 0.57
CA GLU A 209 -33.14 10.50 1.85
C GLU A 209 -32.27 11.77 1.87
N ASP A 210 -31.03 11.71 1.40
CA ASP A 210 -30.14 12.87 1.32
C ASP A 210 -30.71 13.94 0.39
N VAL A 211 -31.25 13.53 -0.76
CA VAL A 211 -31.92 14.44 -1.71
C VAL A 211 -33.14 15.10 -1.06
N ALA A 212 -33.97 14.32 -0.35
CA ALA A 212 -35.12 14.85 0.36
C ALA A 212 -34.73 15.82 1.49
N ARG A 213 -33.70 15.49 2.28
CA ARG A 213 -33.18 16.34 3.36
C ARG A 213 -32.58 17.64 2.81
N GLN A 214 -31.85 17.56 1.70
CA GLN A 214 -31.27 18.71 1.02
C GLN A 214 -32.37 19.63 0.44
N GLN A 215 -33.45 19.07 -0.11
CA GLN A 215 -34.63 19.83 -0.55
C GLN A 215 -35.41 20.47 0.62
N MET A 216 -35.41 19.86 1.80
CA MET A 216 -36.03 20.38 3.01
C MET A 216 -35.12 21.33 3.83
N GLY A 217 -33.90 21.61 3.37
CA GLY A 217 -32.94 22.46 4.09
C GLY A 217 -32.39 21.85 5.39
N LEU A 218 -32.59 20.54 5.60
CA LEU A 218 -32.05 19.80 6.74
C LEU A 218 -30.65 19.30 6.36
N GLY A 219 -29.61 19.97 6.86
CA GLY A 219 -28.23 19.51 6.71
C GLY A 219 -27.97 18.20 7.46
N GLY A 220 -27.14 17.33 6.86
CA GLY A 220 -26.71 16.06 7.47
C GLY A 220 -27.04 14.86 6.60
N ALA A 221 -26.21 13.83 6.73
CA ALA A 221 -26.31 12.59 5.98
C ALA A 221 -27.40 11.69 6.59
N GLY A 222 -28.25 11.08 5.76
CA GLY A 222 -29.30 10.13 6.15
C GLY A 222 -28.76 8.82 6.75
N GLY A 223 -29.66 7.90 7.08
CA GLY A 223 -29.34 6.72 7.90
C GLY A 223 -28.27 5.78 7.34
N VAL A 224 -28.22 5.60 6.00
CA VAL A 224 -27.23 4.76 5.32
C VAL A 224 -26.39 5.64 4.40
N GLN A 225 -25.07 5.51 4.50
CA GLN A 225 -24.09 6.20 3.67
C GLN A 225 -23.54 5.23 2.63
N GLN A 226 -23.62 5.60 1.36
CA GLN A 226 -23.11 4.81 0.24
C GLN A 226 -21.97 5.55 -0.46
N PHE A 227 -20.93 4.82 -0.84
CA PHE A 227 -19.76 5.35 -1.53
C PHE A 227 -19.38 4.46 -2.72
N VAL A 228 -18.78 5.05 -3.74
CA VAL A 228 -18.13 4.35 -4.86
C VAL A 228 -16.69 4.84 -5.01
N TRP A 229 -15.78 3.98 -5.48
CA TRP A 229 -14.40 4.35 -5.74
C TRP A 229 -14.29 5.29 -6.95
N LEU A 230 -13.56 6.40 -6.80
CA LEU A 230 -13.36 7.37 -7.87
C LEU A 230 -12.76 6.73 -9.13
N GLU A 231 -11.81 5.81 -8.96
CA GLU A 231 -11.21 5.07 -10.08
C GLU A 231 -12.22 4.22 -10.88
N GLU A 232 -13.27 3.71 -10.24
CA GLU A 232 -14.33 2.97 -10.93
C GLU A 232 -15.37 3.89 -11.59
N VAL A 233 -15.50 5.13 -11.11
CA VAL A 233 -16.30 6.15 -11.78
C VAL A 233 -15.61 6.62 -13.07
N ILE A 234 -14.28 6.58 -13.10
CA ILE A 234 -13.47 6.99 -14.26
C ILE A 234 -13.30 5.87 -15.29
N ALA A 235 -13.22 4.61 -14.84
CA ALA A 235 -12.99 3.43 -15.69
C ALA A 235 -14.19 3.07 -16.58
#